data_AF-A0A6G3TWY8-F1
#
_entry.id   AF-A0A6G3TWY8-F1
#
_cell.length_a   1.000
_cell.length_b   1.000
_cell.length_c   1.000
_cell.angle_alpha   90.00
_cell.angle_beta   90.00
_cell.angle_gamma   90.00
#
_symmetry.space_group_name_H-M   'P 1'
#
loop_
_entity.id
_entity.type
_entity.pdbx_description
1 polymer ?
#
loop_
_entity_poly.entity_id
_entity_poly.type
_entity_poly.pdbx_seq_one_letter_code
_entity_poly.pdbx_strand_id
1 'polypeptide(L)' 'SAVAVLDPGCVVLGGEIGQAGGEPLAVRVRDRLARMSPLPTEVRPGELGGSAVLKGALLTAREHAQDDLFGSSRG' A
#
# COMPACT_ATOMS: atom_id res chain seq x y z
N SER A 1 0.08 17.95 -0.81
CA SER A 1 0.60 16.58 -0.60
C SER A 1 -0.55 15.72 -0.12
N ALA A 2 -0.74 14.49 -0.65
CA ALA A 2 -1.81 13.58 -0.19
C ALA A 2 -1.72 13.28 1.31
N VAL A 3 -0.50 13.18 1.85
CA VAL A 3 -0.24 12.95 3.28
C VAL A 3 -0.82 14.06 4.17
N ALA A 4 -0.75 15.32 3.72
CA ALA A 4 -1.26 16.46 4.50
C ALA A 4 -2.79 16.59 4.45
N VAL A 5 -3.46 15.91 3.51
CA VAL A 5 -4.91 15.97 3.33
C VAL A 5 -5.60 14.72 3.89
N LEU A 6 -5.00 13.55 3.69
CA LEU A 6 -5.58 12.26 4.08
C LEU A 6 -5.09 11.76 5.45
N ASP A 7 -3.99 12.29 5.99
CA ASP A 7 -3.29 11.79 7.18
C ASP A 7 -3.27 10.26 7.29
N PRO A 8 -2.61 9.55 6.36
CA PRO A 8 -2.73 8.11 6.24
C PRO A 8 -2.08 7.33 7.39
N GLY A 9 -1.32 7.99 8.28
CA GLY A 9 -0.51 7.35 9.33
C GLY A 9 0.68 6.51 8.81
N CYS A 10 0.55 5.86 7.64
CA CYS A 10 1.55 5.02 7.02
C CYS A 10 1.49 5.10 5.47
N VAL A 11 2.66 5.09 4.85
CA VAL A 11 2.85 5.04 3.39
C VAL A 11 3.72 3.82 3.05
N VAL A 12 3.26 3.01 2.10
CA VAL A 12 4.03 1.86 1.59
C VAL A 12 4.61 2.19 0.21
N LEU A 13 5.92 2.03 0.05
CA LEU A 13 6.62 2.23 -1.21
C LEU A 13 6.44 1.00 -2.11
N GLY A 14 5.50 1.10 -3.06
CA GLY A 14 5.22 0.04 -4.02
C GLY A 14 6.21 -0.03 -5.18
N GLY A 15 6.06 -1.10 -5.97
CA GLY A 15 6.85 -1.33 -7.18
C GLY A 15 8.28 -1.79 -6.90
N GLU A 16 9.00 -2.07 -7.98
CA GLU A 16 10.37 -2.62 -7.91
C GLU A 16 11.34 -1.64 -7.24
N ILE A 17 11.18 -0.34 -7.46
CA ILE A 17 12.02 0.70 -6.84
C ILE A 17 11.79 0.74 -5.33
N GLY A 18 10.53 0.68 -4.88
CA GLY A 18 10.18 0.66 -3.46
C GLY A 18 10.76 -0.57 -2.74
N GLN A 19 10.72 -1.73 -3.39
CA GLN A 19 11.28 -2.97 -2.87
C GLN A 19 12.82 -2.95 -2.87
N ALA A 20 13.44 -2.64 -4.00
CA ALA A 20 14.90 -2.65 -4.15
C ALA A 20 15.58 -1.55 -3.32
N GLY A 21 14.91 -0.40 -3.18
CA GLY A 21 15.38 0.70 -2.35
C GLY A 21 15.28 0.42 -0.85
N GLY A 22 14.39 -0.48 -0.43
CA GLY A 22 14.27 -0.98 0.94
C GLY A 22 14.15 0.13 1.99
N GLU A 23 14.65 -0.18 3.18
CA GLU A 23 14.68 0.75 4.31
C GLU A 23 15.45 2.06 4.01
N PRO A 24 16.61 2.04 3.32
CA PRO A 24 17.31 3.28 2.97
C PRO A 24 16.46 4.26 2.15
N LEU A 25 15.66 3.76 1.21
CA LEU A 25 14.74 4.60 0.45
C LEU A 25 13.57 5.08 1.32
N ALA A 26 13.00 4.21 2.15
CA ALA A 26 11.92 4.55 3.08
C ALA A 26 12.31 5.70 4.01
N VAL A 27 13.50 5.65 4.61
CA VAL A 27 14.05 6.73 5.45
C VAL A 27 14.14 8.04 4.68
N ARG A 28 14.68 8.04 3.46
CA ARG A 28 14.81 9.28 2.65
C ARG A 28 13.46 9.88 2.32
N VAL A 29 12.46 9.06 1.99
CA VAL A 29 11.11 9.51 1.68
C VAL A 29 10.44 10.07 2.94
N ARG A 30 10.54 9.38 4.08
CA ARG A 30 10.05 9.87 5.38
C ARG A 30 10.62 11.24 5.72
N ASP A 31 11.94 11.39 5.63
CA ASP A 31 12.62 12.65 5.96
C ASP A 31 12.18 13.77 5.01
N ARG A 32 11.87 13.45 3.74
CA ARG A 32 11.29 14.43 2.80
C ARG A 32 9.86 14.81 3.17
N LEU A 33 9.01 13.85 3.52
CA LEU A 33 7.63 14.08 3.93
C LEU A 33 7.54 14.93 5.20
N ALA A 34 8.41 14.69 6.17
CA ALA A 34 8.49 15.48 7.42
C ALA A 34 8.80 16.97 7.17
N ARG A 35 9.44 17.32 6.04
CA ARG A 35 9.66 18.72 5.65
C ARG A 35 8.46 19.35 4.93
N MET A 36 7.45 18.55 4.57
CA MET A 36 6.30 18.98 3.79
C MET A 36 5.00 18.99 4.60
N SER A 37 4.94 18.23 5.69
CA SER A 37 3.79 18.13 6.58
C SER A 37 4.27 17.96 8.02
N PRO A 38 3.64 18.62 9.01
CA PRO A 38 3.95 18.42 10.42
C PRO A 38 3.39 17.08 10.96
N LEU A 39 2.50 16.42 10.22
CA LEU A 39 1.90 15.15 10.64
C LEU A 39 2.93 14.01 10.50
N PRO A 40 3.16 13.23 11.57
CA PRO A 40 4.06 12.09 11.51
C PRO A 40 3.48 11.04 10.54
N THR A 41 4.32 10.51 9.67
CA THR A 41 3.91 9.47 8.72
C THR A 41 4.99 8.42 8.66
N GLU A 42 4.62 7.18 8.96
CA GLU A 42 5.49 6.03 8.78
C GLU A 42 5.69 5.77 7.28
N VAL A 43 6.89 5.39 6.87
CA VAL A 43 7.16 4.97 5.50
C VAL A 43 7.81 3.60 5.52
N ARG A 44 7.26 2.65 4.77
CA ARG A 44 7.74 1.27 4.70
C ARG A 44 8.03 0.84 3.27
N PRO A 45 9.08 0.05 3.00
CA PRO A 45 9.23 -0.58 1.70
C PRO A 45 8.15 -1.65 1.47
N GLY A 46 7.66 -1.77 0.24
CA GLY A 46 6.76 -2.85 -0.14
C GLY A 46 7.52 -4.16 -0.38
N GLU A 47 6.97 -5.27 0.10
CA GLU A 47 7.65 -6.58 0.04
C GLU A 47 7.23 -7.43 -1.17
N LEU A 48 6.09 -7.11 -1.78
CA LEU A 48 5.47 -7.94 -2.83
C LEU A 48 6.05 -7.73 -4.24
N GLY A 49 6.86 -6.68 -4.41
CA GLY A 49 7.53 -6.35 -5.67
C GLY A 49 6.59 -6.11 -6.85
N GLY A 50 7.08 -6.33 -8.07
CA GLY A 50 6.30 -6.14 -9.31
C GLY A 50 5.03 -7.00 -9.41
N SER A 51 4.95 -8.09 -8.64
CA SER A 51 3.78 -8.98 -8.61
C SER A 51 2.63 -8.48 -7.72
N ALA A 52 2.83 -7.41 -6.94
CA ALA A 52 1.87 -6.95 -5.93
C ALA A 52 0.47 -6.71 -6.51
N VAL A 53 0.40 -6.06 -7.68
CA VAL A 53 -0.87 -5.74 -8.35
C VAL A 53 -1.59 -7.01 -8.80
N LEU A 54 -0.87 -7.95 -9.45
CA LEU A 54 -1.45 -9.21 -9.91
C LEU A 54 -1.98 -10.05 -8.73
N LYS A 55 -1.22 -10.11 -7.63
CA LYS A 55 -1.63 -10.82 -6.41
C LYS A 55 -2.91 -10.21 -5.82
N GLY A 56 -2.97 -8.87 -5.71
CA GLY A 56 -4.16 -8.18 -5.25
C GLY A 56 -5.37 -8.44 -6.14
N ALA A 57 -5.20 -8.34 -7.46
CA ALA A 57 -6.27 -8.61 -8.42
C ALA A 57 -6.80 -10.05 -8.30
N LEU A 58 -5.93 -11.04 -8.11
CA LEU A 58 -6.34 -12.43 -7.94
C LEU A 58 -7.11 -12.65 -6.63
N LEU A 59 -6.70 -11.99 -5.54
CA LEU A 59 -7.41 -12.05 -4.27
C LEU A 59 -8.80 -11.43 -4.39
N THR A 60 -8.92 -10.23 -4.97
CA THR A 60 -10.22 -9.57 -5.20
C THR A 60 -11.13 -10.37 -6.12
N ALA A 61 -10.59 -10.93 -7.21
CA ALA A 61 -11.37 -11.77 -8.12
C ALA A 61 -11.91 -13.03 -7.42
N ARG A 62 -11.11 -13.62 -6.51
CA ARG A 62 -11.56 -14.75 -5.69
C ARG A 62 -12.66 -14.33 -4.72
N GLU A 63 -12.50 -13.22 -4.01
CA GLU A 63 -13.50 -12.69 -3.07
C GLU A 63 -14.85 -12.50 -3.78
N HIS A 64 -14.86 -11.83 -4.94
CA HIS A 64 -16.08 -11.68 -5.74
C HIS A 64 -16.69 -13.02 -6.16
N ALA A 65 -15.87 -13.98 -6.62
CA ALA A 65 -16.38 -15.30 -7.01
C ALA A 65 -16.98 -16.06 -5.81
N GLN A 66 -16.43 -15.89 -4.60
CA GLN A 66 -16.99 -16.48 -3.38
C GLN A 66 -18.31 -15.81 -2.98
N ASP A 67 -18.38 -14.48 -3.06
CA ASP A 67 -19.60 -13.73 -2.76
C ASP A 67 -20.73 -14.08 -3.74
N ASP A 68 -20.46 -14.25 -5.03
CA ASP A 68 -21.46 -14.65 -6.02
C ASP A 68 -22.02 -16.06 -5.74
N LEU A 69 -21.14 -17.01 -5.40
CA LEU A 69 -21.51 -18.41 -5.16
C LEU A 69 -22.20 -18.64 -3.82
N PHE A 70 -21.83 -17.88 -2.77
CA PHE A 70 -22.27 -18.13 -1.39
C PHE A 70 -23.06 -16.99 -0.75
N GLY A 71 -22.93 -15.75 -1.23
CA GLY A 71 -23.65 -14.57 -0.74
C GLY A 71 -25.17 -14.63 -1.02
N SER A 72 -25.56 -15.36 -2.06
CA SER A 72 -26.96 -15.64 -2.43
C SER A 72 -27.69 -16.60 -1.48
N SER A 73 -27.00 -17.23 -0.52
CA SER A 73 -27.57 -18.25 0.39
C SER A 73 -27.97 -17.75 1.79
N ARG A 74 -27.82 -16.44 2.05
CA ARG A 74 -28.24 -15.78 3.31
C ARG A 74 -29.49 -14.88 3.17
N GLY A 75 -30.23 -14.98 2.06
CA GLY A 75 -31.53 -14.34 1.87
C GLY A 75 -32.68 -15.28 2.18
#